data_AF-A0A834CLX0-F1
#
_entry.id   AF-A0A834CLX0-F1
#
_cell.length_a   1.000
_cell.length_b   1.000
_cell.length_c   1.000
_cell.angle_alpha   90.00
_cell.angle_beta   90.00
_cell.angle_gamma   90.00
#
_symmetry.space_group_name_H-M   'P 1'
#
loop_
_entity.id
_entity.type
_entity.pdbx_description
1 polymer ?
#
loop_
_entity_poly.entity_id
_entity_poly.type
_entity_poly.pdbx_seq_one_letter_code
_entity_poly.pdbx_strand_id
1 'polypeptide(L)'
;MHHLSRNGARFQIFAPNQQQMNVIDHMKKQPASGENRNMMIESARFSHGQGKMQMQDLSSLDANNFDAVIFPGGYGITKNLSSFMKDGKDFKLHSDVERVLKDFHRSRKPIGLASMSSVLACRALPSIEVTMGYERDENTRWGNWPNTNMVQTVKAMGARHHVREPYEAYVDEKNKVVSTPSFMWETDYHYHYIFDGIGNMVKHVMRLSTK
;
A
#
# COMPACT_ATOMS: atom_id res chain seq x y z
N MET A 1 9.40 7.11 1.63
CA MET A 1 10.74 7.70 1.36
C MET A 1 11.38 8.28 2.62
N HIS A 2 10.79 9.30 3.25
CA HIS A 2 11.37 9.95 4.45
C HIS A 2 11.81 8.97 5.55
N HIS A 3 10.92 8.07 6.00
CA HIS A 3 11.29 7.10 7.04
C HIS A 3 12.33 6.07 6.56
N LEU A 4 12.34 5.71 5.28
CA LEU A 4 13.36 4.80 4.73
C LEU A 4 14.74 5.45 4.80
N SER A 5 14.89 6.68 4.29
CA SER A 5 16.17 7.39 4.33
C SER A 5 16.60 7.72 5.76
N ARG A 6 15.66 8.09 6.65
CA ARG A 6 15.94 8.34 8.06
C ARG A 6 16.53 7.12 8.79
N ASN A 7 16.17 5.92 8.34
CA ASN A 7 16.71 4.65 8.88
C ASN A 7 17.87 4.09 8.03
N GLY A 8 18.47 4.89 7.14
CA GLY A 8 19.64 4.49 6.35
C GLY A 8 19.34 3.53 5.19
N ALA A 9 18.08 3.30 4.86
CA ALA A 9 17.71 2.41 3.76
C ALA A 9 17.94 3.07 2.40
N ARG A 10 18.43 2.26 1.45
CA ARG A 10 18.44 2.61 0.02
C ARG A 10 17.16 2.06 -0.61
N PHE A 11 16.55 2.82 -1.50
CA PHE A 11 15.28 2.43 -2.12
C PHE A 11 15.25 2.79 -3.61
N GLN A 12 14.49 2.01 -4.38
CA GLN A 12 14.13 2.25 -5.77
C GLN A 12 12.60 2.29 -5.86
N ILE A 13 12.05 3.14 -6.72
CA ILE A 13 10.61 3.29 -6.91
C ILE A 13 10.22 2.68 -8.26
N PHE A 14 9.11 1.95 -8.25
CA PHE A 14 8.56 1.27 -9.40
C PHE A 14 7.09 1.63 -9.59
N ALA A 15 6.63 1.65 -10.82
CA ALA A 15 5.22 1.81 -11.17
C ALA A 15 4.92 1.05 -12.48
N PRO A 16 3.69 0.52 -12.66
CA PRO A 16 3.31 -0.07 -13.95
C PRO A 16 3.30 1.00 -15.04
N ASN A 17 3.89 0.70 -16.19
CA ASN A 17 3.86 1.59 -17.36
C ASN A 17 2.56 1.41 -18.16
N GLN A 18 1.43 1.80 -17.58
CA GLN A 18 0.11 1.71 -18.20
C GLN A 18 -0.73 2.95 -17.89
N GLN A 19 -1.83 3.14 -18.62
CA GLN A 19 -2.77 4.22 -18.35
C GLN A 19 -3.49 4.01 -17.02
N GLN A 20 -3.76 5.10 -16.30
CA GLN A 20 -4.67 5.09 -15.16
C GLN A 20 -6.09 4.74 -15.63
N MET A 21 -6.88 4.10 -14.77
CA MET A 21 -8.31 3.84 -15.02
C MET A 21 -9.10 5.14 -15.22
N ASN A 22 -8.81 6.16 -14.42
CA ASN A 22 -9.33 7.51 -14.58
C ASN A 22 -8.40 8.55 -13.96
N VAL A 23 -8.45 9.77 -14.51
CA VAL A 23 -7.87 10.95 -13.90
C VAL A 23 -8.95 11.62 -13.06
N ILE A 24 -8.64 11.94 -11.80
CA ILE A 24 -9.59 12.58 -10.88
C ILE A 24 -9.15 14.02 -10.61
N ASP A 25 -10.05 14.96 -10.85
CA ASP A 25 -9.96 16.30 -10.28
C ASP A 25 -10.30 16.20 -8.79
N HIS A 26 -9.27 16.26 -7.95
CA HIS A 26 -9.42 16.10 -6.50
C HIS A 26 -10.03 17.34 -5.83
N MET A 27 -10.02 18.51 -6.48
CA MET A 27 -10.72 19.71 -5.98
C MET A 27 -12.24 19.53 -6.10
N LYS A 28 -12.67 18.92 -7.21
CA LYS A 28 -14.10 18.62 -7.48
C LYS A 28 -14.53 17.23 -7.06
N LYS A 29 -13.59 16.38 -6.65
CA LYS A 29 -13.79 14.95 -6.32
C LYS A 29 -14.50 14.16 -7.44
N GLN A 30 -14.23 14.49 -8.70
CA GLN A 30 -14.89 13.89 -9.87
C GLN A 30 -13.89 13.54 -10.98
N PRO A 31 -14.24 12.63 -11.91
CA PRO A 31 -13.40 12.37 -13.08
C PRO A 31 -13.14 13.64 -13.91
N ALA A 32 -11.89 13.85 -14.31
CA ALA A 32 -11.52 14.88 -15.27
C ALA A 32 -11.91 14.43 -16.68
N SER A 33 -12.64 15.28 -17.42
CA SER A 33 -13.12 14.94 -18.75
C SER A 33 -12.00 15.04 -19.79
N GLY A 34 -11.82 13.99 -20.60
CA GLY A 34 -10.87 13.98 -21.73
C GLY A 34 -9.40 13.83 -21.34
N GLU A 35 -9.07 13.67 -20.06
CA GLU A 35 -7.69 13.47 -19.61
C GLU A 35 -7.32 11.99 -19.50
N ASN A 36 -6.16 11.63 -20.07
CA ASN A 36 -5.52 10.33 -19.88
C ASN A 36 -4.11 10.55 -19.35
N ARG A 37 -3.73 9.80 -18.31
CA ARG A 37 -2.41 9.89 -17.69
C ARG A 37 -1.83 8.50 -17.46
N ASN A 38 -0.54 8.36 -17.75
CA ASN A 38 0.20 7.13 -17.51
C ASN A 38 0.65 7.06 -16.04
N MET A 39 0.45 5.89 -15.40
CA MET A 39 0.80 5.65 -14.01
C MET A 39 2.28 5.87 -13.71
N MET A 40 3.18 5.36 -14.54
CA MET A 40 4.63 5.48 -14.33
C MET A 40 5.10 6.92 -14.50
N ILE A 41 4.62 7.61 -15.54
CA ILE A 41 4.94 9.03 -15.77
C ILE A 41 4.48 9.90 -14.60
N GLU A 42 3.24 9.72 -14.14
CA GLU A 42 2.73 10.51 -13.02
C GLU A 42 3.40 10.13 -11.68
N SER A 43 3.71 8.85 -11.48
CA SER A 43 4.45 8.40 -10.29
C SER A 43 5.87 8.97 -10.26
N ALA A 44 6.48 9.23 -11.42
CA ALA A 44 7.83 9.78 -11.50
C ALA A 44 7.94 11.17 -10.85
N ARG A 45 6.82 11.89 -10.69
CA ARG A 45 6.75 13.14 -9.92
C ARG A 45 7.15 12.97 -8.45
N PHE A 46 7.04 11.76 -7.88
CA PHE A 46 7.48 11.48 -6.51
C PHE A 46 8.97 11.10 -6.43
N SER A 47 9.57 10.66 -7.54
CA SER A 47 10.97 10.27 -7.63
C SER A 47 11.76 11.33 -8.39
N HIS A 48 12.25 12.36 -7.71
CA HIS A 48 12.99 13.48 -8.31
C HIS A 48 14.45 13.13 -8.72
N GLY A 49 14.75 11.86 -8.95
CA GLY A 49 16.11 11.39 -9.13
C GLY A 49 16.48 11.07 -10.57
N GLN A 50 17.72 11.43 -10.95
CA GLN A 50 18.38 10.90 -12.13
C GLN A 50 19.15 9.61 -11.78
N GLY A 51 19.51 8.80 -12.78
CA GLY A 51 20.31 7.58 -12.59
C GLY A 51 19.59 6.54 -11.72
N LYS A 52 20.21 6.12 -10.61
CA LYS A 52 19.71 5.04 -9.71
C LYS A 52 18.40 5.36 -8.97
N MET A 53 17.87 6.56 -9.12
CA MET A 53 16.62 7.01 -8.50
C MET A 53 15.54 7.31 -9.54
N GLN A 54 15.82 7.09 -10.82
CA GLN A 54 14.84 7.20 -11.90
C GLN A 54 13.73 6.17 -11.69
N MET A 55 12.47 6.57 -11.90
CA MET A 55 11.33 5.65 -11.87
C MET A 55 11.56 4.47 -12.82
N GLN A 56 11.33 3.25 -12.34
CA GLN A 56 11.46 2.02 -13.12
C GLN A 56 10.10 1.36 -13.37
N ASP A 57 10.00 0.62 -14.46
CA ASP A 57 8.81 -0.16 -14.76
C ASP A 57 8.69 -1.31 -13.76
N LEU A 58 7.51 -1.49 -13.15
CA LEU A 58 7.26 -2.56 -12.18
C LEU A 58 7.54 -3.96 -12.74
N SER A 59 7.38 -4.16 -14.05
CA SER A 59 7.70 -5.42 -14.72
C SER A 59 9.19 -5.80 -14.60
N SER A 60 10.08 -4.82 -14.46
CA SER A 60 11.53 -5.01 -14.30
C SER A 60 11.98 -5.34 -12.87
N LEU A 61 11.07 -5.28 -11.89
CA LEU A 61 11.40 -5.54 -10.50
C LEU A 61 11.73 -7.03 -10.30
N ASP A 62 13.00 -7.30 -9.99
CA ASP A 62 13.49 -8.59 -9.50
C ASP A 62 13.68 -8.55 -7.97
N ALA A 63 12.91 -9.39 -7.27
CA ALA A 63 12.94 -9.49 -5.81
C ALA A 63 14.33 -9.87 -5.27
N ASN A 64 15.21 -10.49 -6.04
CA ASN A 64 16.57 -10.84 -5.60
C ASN A 64 17.43 -9.61 -5.30
N ASN A 65 17.17 -8.49 -5.95
CA ASN A 65 17.96 -7.24 -5.83
C ASN A 65 17.55 -6.35 -4.65
N PHE A 66 16.55 -6.76 -3.86
CA PHE A 66 15.99 -5.94 -2.77
C PHE A 66 15.79 -6.76 -1.51
N ASP A 67 15.84 -6.13 -0.34
CA ASP A 67 15.64 -6.79 0.95
C ASP A 67 14.19 -6.78 1.42
N ALA A 68 13.36 -5.88 0.90
CA ALA A 68 11.94 -5.74 1.19
C ALA A 68 11.19 -5.00 0.07
N VAL A 69 9.86 -5.05 0.11
CA VAL A 69 8.98 -4.24 -0.74
C VAL A 69 7.96 -3.50 0.12
N ILE A 70 7.63 -2.27 -0.25
CA ILE A 70 6.58 -1.47 0.41
C ILE A 70 5.60 -0.99 -0.65
N PHE A 71 4.31 -1.22 -0.42
CA PHE A 71 3.22 -0.66 -1.19
C PHE A 71 2.59 0.50 -0.41
N PRO A 72 2.76 1.76 -0.87
CA PRO A 72 1.99 2.89 -0.34
C PRO A 72 0.49 2.72 -0.59
N GLY A 73 -0.32 3.50 0.13
CA GLY A 73 -1.78 3.50 -0.04
C GLY A 73 -2.29 4.37 -1.18
N GLY A 74 -3.57 4.73 -1.10
CA GLY A 74 -4.28 5.59 -2.06
C GLY A 74 -5.19 4.83 -3.02
N TYR A 75 -6.15 5.53 -3.62
CA TYR A 75 -7.17 4.93 -4.49
C TYR A 75 -6.63 4.28 -5.77
N GLY A 76 -5.37 4.56 -6.16
CA GLY A 76 -4.71 3.84 -7.24
C GLY A 76 -4.58 2.34 -6.98
N ILE A 77 -4.58 1.91 -5.72
CA ILE A 77 -4.57 0.49 -5.33
C ILE A 77 -5.81 -0.23 -5.86
N THR A 78 -6.99 0.33 -5.62
CA THR A 78 -8.28 -0.30 -5.96
C THR A 78 -8.70 -0.07 -7.41
N LYS A 79 -8.14 0.97 -8.05
CA LYS A 79 -8.45 1.36 -9.44
C LYS A 79 -7.46 0.84 -10.47
N ASN A 80 -6.16 0.79 -10.14
CA ASN A 80 -5.12 0.54 -11.14
C ASN A 80 -4.27 -0.69 -10.83
N LEU A 81 -3.92 -0.92 -9.56
CA LEU A 81 -3.15 -2.11 -9.16
C LEU A 81 -4.03 -3.35 -8.93
N SER A 82 -5.34 -3.16 -9.01
CA SER A 82 -6.34 -4.20 -8.94
C SER A 82 -7.63 -3.73 -9.62
N SER A 83 -8.55 -4.66 -9.87
CA SER A 83 -9.91 -4.35 -10.32
C SER A 83 -10.91 -4.18 -9.18
N PHE A 84 -10.45 -3.94 -7.93
CA PHE A 84 -11.31 -3.89 -6.74
C PHE A 84 -12.48 -2.92 -6.87
N MET A 85 -12.23 -1.72 -7.43
CA MET A 85 -13.27 -0.71 -7.63
C MET A 85 -14.40 -1.21 -8.56
N LYS A 86 -14.09 -2.09 -9.51
CA LYS A 86 -15.05 -2.63 -10.48
C LYS A 86 -15.69 -3.94 -10.01
N ASP A 87 -14.88 -4.84 -9.47
CA ASP A 87 -15.24 -6.24 -9.26
C ASP A 87 -15.48 -6.57 -7.77
N GLY A 88 -15.28 -5.61 -6.86
CA GLY A 88 -15.52 -5.78 -5.42
C GLY A 88 -14.71 -6.93 -4.84
N LYS A 89 -15.39 -7.92 -4.23
CA LYS A 89 -14.74 -9.10 -3.62
C LYS A 89 -14.07 -10.04 -4.64
N ASP A 90 -14.52 -10.04 -5.89
CA ASP A 90 -14.08 -10.98 -6.93
C ASP A 90 -12.94 -10.40 -7.78
N PHE A 91 -12.32 -9.33 -7.27
CA PHE A 91 -11.29 -8.60 -7.97
C PHE A 91 -10.05 -9.42 -8.32
N LYS A 92 -9.40 -8.94 -9.36
CA LYS A 92 -8.13 -9.45 -9.86
C LYS A 92 -7.06 -8.42 -9.58
N LEU A 93 -5.85 -8.92 -9.34
CA LEU A 93 -4.67 -8.08 -9.21
C LEU A 93 -4.10 -7.75 -10.59
N HIS A 94 -3.40 -6.63 -10.66
CA HIS A 94 -2.45 -6.42 -11.74
C HIS A 94 -1.39 -7.54 -11.71
N SER A 95 -1.06 -8.12 -12.87
CA SER A 95 -0.19 -9.29 -12.97
C SER A 95 1.19 -9.08 -12.33
N ASP A 96 1.83 -7.95 -12.59
CA ASP A 96 3.13 -7.62 -11.96
C ASP A 96 3.04 -7.42 -10.45
N VAL A 97 1.91 -6.90 -9.94
CA VAL A 97 1.71 -6.72 -8.49
C VAL A 97 1.58 -8.07 -7.82
N GLU A 98 0.80 -8.97 -8.40
CA GLU A 98 0.65 -10.34 -7.92
C GLU A 98 1.98 -11.09 -7.94
N ARG A 99 2.74 -10.99 -9.04
CA ARG A 99 4.08 -11.57 -9.16
C ARG A 99 5.01 -11.05 -8.06
N VAL A 100 5.13 -9.72 -7.92
CA VAL A 100 6.00 -9.10 -6.91
C VAL A 100 5.62 -9.55 -5.50
N LEU A 101 4.34 -9.52 -5.12
CA LEU A 101 3.90 -9.97 -3.80
C LEU A 101 4.30 -11.42 -3.53
N LYS A 102 4.06 -12.33 -4.49
CA LYS A 102 4.41 -13.74 -4.36
C LYS A 102 5.91 -13.97 -4.32
N ASP A 103 6.69 -13.22 -5.10
CA ASP A 103 8.15 -13.37 -5.14
C ASP A 103 8.81 -12.94 -3.83
N PHE A 104 8.40 -11.81 -3.24
CA PHE A 104 8.90 -11.39 -1.92
C PHE A 104 8.46 -12.34 -0.80
N HIS A 105 7.19 -12.78 -0.80
CA HIS A 105 6.69 -13.73 0.19
C HIS A 105 7.42 -15.08 0.14
N ARG A 106 7.56 -15.66 -1.07
CA ARG A 106 8.30 -16.91 -1.30
C ARG A 106 9.77 -16.79 -0.89
N SER A 107 10.38 -15.64 -1.13
CA SER A 107 11.76 -15.35 -0.74
C SER A 107 11.94 -15.00 0.74
N ARG A 108 10.86 -15.05 1.55
CA ARG A 108 10.86 -14.68 2.98
C ARG A 108 11.41 -13.27 3.22
N LYS A 109 11.11 -12.35 2.31
CA LYS A 109 11.47 -10.93 2.38
C LYS A 109 10.25 -10.12 2.84
N PRO A 110 10.42 -9.10 3.71
CA PRO A 110 9.28 -8.40 4.30
C PRO A 110 8.49 -7.59 3.27
N ILE A 111 7.18 -7.51 3.50
CA ILE A 111 6.23 -6.76 2.70
C ILE A 111 5.57 -5.71 3.61
N GLY A 112 5.73 -4.42 3.30
CA GLY A 112 5.07 -3.32 3.99
C GLY A 112 3.83 -2.82 3.23
N LEU A 113 2.73 -2.60 3.93
CA LEU A 113 1.43 -2.25 3.36
C LEU A 113 0.83 -1.06 4.12
N ALA A 114 0.66 0.08 3.45
CA ALA A 114 -0.04 1.22 4.03
C ALA A 114 -1.48 1.33 3.49
N SER A 115 -2.44 1.58 4.37
CA SER A 115 -3.83 1.86 4.02
C SER A 115 -4.45 0.75 3.15
N MET A 116 -5.06 1.11 2.01
CA MET A 116 -5.78 0.20 1.13
C MET A 116 -4.88 -0.87 0.49
N SER A 117 -3.55 -0.70 0.47
CA SER A 117 -2.63 -1.67 -0.15
C SER A 117 -2.71 -3.07 0.47
N SER A 118 -3.18 -3.19 1.71
CA SER A 118 -3.41 -4.48 2.38
C SER A 118 -4.30 -5.42 1.57
N VAL A 119 -5.28 -4.90 0.81
CA VAL A 119 -6.16 -5.73 -0.03
C VAL A 119 -5.38 -6.53 -1.08
N LEU A 120 -4.27 -5.99 -1.58
CA LEU A 120 -3.45 -6.65 -2.59
C LEU A 120 -2.80 -7.92 -2.03
N ALA A 121 -2.20 -7.80 -0.84
CA ALA A 121 -1.55 -8.92 -0.17
C ALA A 121 -2.58 -9.97 0.28
N CYS A 122 -3.73 -9.54 0.82
CA CYS A 122 -4.80 -10.47 1.22
C CYS A 122 -5.32 -11.30 0.05
N ARG A 123 -5.27 -10.76 -1.18
CA ARG A 123 -5.69 -11.48 -2.40
C ARG A 123 -4.62 -12.40 -2.96
N ALA A 124 -3.36 -12.00 -2.85
CA ALA A 124 -2.22 -12.71 -3.42
C ALA A 124 -1.69 -13.84 -2.52
N LEU A 125 -1.77 -13.66 -1.21
CA LEU A 125 -1.06 -14.48 -0.22
C LEU A 125 -2.04 -15.24 0.69
N PRO A 126 -1.78 -16.52 0.97
CA PRO A 126 -2.66 -17.32 1.81
C PRO A 126 -2.45 -17.00 3.30
N SER A 127 -3.55 -16.90 4.06
CA SER A 127 -3.52 -16.92 5.54
C SER A 127 -2.61 -15.86 6.18
N ILE A 128 -2.71 -14.62 5.72
CA ILE A 128 -1.96 -13.49 6.29
C ILE A 128 -2.77 -12.77 7.38
N GLU A 129 -2.05 -12.09 8.27
CA GLU A 129 -2.60 -11.18 9.26
C GLU A 129 -2.27 -9.73 8.87
N VAL A 130 -3.25 -8.83 8.94
CA VAL A 130 -3.08 -7.42 8.59
C VAL A 130 -3.88 -6.50 9.50
N THR A 131 -3.54 -5.22 9.50
CA THR A 131 -4.42 -4.15 9.95
C THR A 131 -4.76 -3.21 8.79
N MET A 132 -6.01 -2.75 8.79
CA MET A 132 -6.50 -1.66 7.96
C MET A 132 -7.18 -0.59 8.84
N GLY A 133 -7.03 -0.68 10.17
CA GLY A 133 -7.65 0.24 11.12
C GLY A 133 -8.87 -0.36 11.80
N TYR A 134 -9.96 0.41 11.87
CA TYR A 134 -11.17 -0.01 12.57
C TYR A 134 -12.12 -0.79 11.66
N GLU A 135 -12.97 -1.60 12.26
CA GLU A 135 -13.93 -2.46 11.53
C GLU A 135 -15.33 -1.84 11.40
N ARG A 136 -15.57 -0.72 12.07
CA ARG A 136 -16.83 0.03 12.05
C ARG A 136 -16.55 1.49 11.77
N ASP A 137 -17.48 2.13 11.07
CA ASP A 137 -17.43 3.57 10.84
C ASP A 137 -17.72 4.27 12.19
N GLU A 138 -16.64 4.68 12.84
CA GLU A 138 -16.67 5.32 14.14
C GLU A 138 -16.01 6.70 14.03
N ASN A 139 -16.77 7.74 14.39
CA ASN A 139 -16.21 9.07 14.58
C ASN A 139 -15.41 9.08 15.88
N THR A 140 -14.11 9.21 15.76
CA THR A 140 -13.20 9.48 16.87
C THR A 140 -13.09 10.99 17.08
N ARG A 141 -12.43 11.40 18.16
CA ARG A 141 -12.21 12.83 18.45
C ARG A 141 -11.53 13.59 17.30
N TRP A 142 -10.65 12.92 16.55
CA TRP A 142 -9.74 13.57 15.61
C TRP A 142 -9.87 13.07 14.17
N GLY A 143 -10.88 12.24 13.89
CA GLY A 143 -11.06 11.64 12.57
C GLY A 143 -12.06 10.50 12.57
N ASN A 144 -12.27 9.88 11.41
CA ASN A 144 -13.26 8.82 11.20
C ASN A 144 -12.73 7.72 10.29
N TRP A 145 -13.49 6.63 10.18
CA TRP A 145 -13.08 5.40 9.48
C TRP A 145 -14.05 5.03 8.34
N PRO A 146 -14.05 5.77 7.22
CA PRO A 146 -15.08 5.62 6.18
C PRO A 146 -14.95 4.35 5.34
N ASN A 147 -13.81 3.66 5.34
CA ASN A 147 -13.50 2.54 4.44
C ASN A 147 -13.60 1.16 5.11
N THR A 148 -14.45 1.01 6.13
CA THR A 148 -14.58 -0.22 6.93
C THR A 148 -15.16 -1.40 6.14
N ASN A 149 -15.88 -1.13 5.05
CA ASN A 149 -16.33 -2.16 4.10
C ASN A 149 -15.17 -2.96 3.48
N MET A 150 -14.03 -2.33 3.20
CA MET A 150 -12.84 -3.03 2.68
C MET A 150 -12.28 -4.01 3.71
N VAL A 151 -12.37 -3.67 5.00
CA VAL A 151 -11.96 -4.53 6.11
C VAL A 151 -12.80 -5.80 6.15
N GLN A 152 -14.12 -5.67 5.94
CA GLN A 152 -15.00 -6.83 5.86
C GLN A 152 -14.68 -7.71 4.64
N THR A 153 -14.38 -7.10 3.49
CA THR A 153 -13.98 -7.84 2.28
C THR A 153 -12.71 -8.67 2.50
N VAL A 154 -11.66 -8.11 3.11
CA VAL A 154 -10.42 -8.87 3.34
C VAL A 154 -10.60 -9.99 4.37
N LYS A 155 -11.46 -9.80 5.38
CA LYS A 155 -11.84 -10.86 6.32
C LYS A 155 -12.58 -12.00 5.61
N ALA A 156 -13.52 -11.66 4.71
CA ALA A 156 -14.24 -12.64 3.89
C ALA A 156 -13.32 -13.41 2.93
N MET A 157 -12.18 -12.82 2.54
CA MET A 157 -11.12 -13.50 1.77
C MET A 157 -10.22 -14.40 2.63
N GLY A 158 -10.44 -14.47 3.95
CA GLY A 158 -9.69 -15.33 4.88
C GLY A 158 -8.48 -14.67 5.53
N ALA A 159 -8.27 -13.36 5.35
CA ALA A 159 -7.26 -12.65 6.11
C ALA A 159 -7.71 -12.43 7.56
N ARG A 160 -6.78 -12.51 8.51
CA ARG A 160 -7.06 -12.13 9.91
C ARG A 160 -6.77 -10.65 10.09
N HIS A 161 -7.82 -9.88 10.34
CA HIS A 161 -7.71 -8.45 10.57
C HIS A 161 -7.53 -8.14 12.06
N HIS A 162 -6.63 -7.21 12.37
CA HIS A 162 -6.37 -6.73 13.71
C HIS A 162 -6.59 -5.23 13.79
N VAL A 163 -7.47 -4.80 14.71
CA VAL A 163 -7.73 -3.37 14.93
C VAL A 163 -6.47 -2.69 15.49
N ARG A 164 -6.13 -1.54 14.89
CA ARG A 164 -5.01 -0.69 15.27
C ARG A 164 -5.36 0.77 15.10
N GLU A 165 -4.76 1.60 15.96
CA GLU A 165 -4.85 3.05 15.88
C GLU A 165 -4.09 3.60 14.67
N PRO A 166 -4.36 4.84 14.21
CA PRO A 166 -3.73 5.41 13.02
C PRO A 166 -2.20 5.53 13.09
N TYR A 167 -1.65 5.62 14.31
CA TYR A 167 -0.21 5.74 14.59
C TYR A 167 0.49 4.39 14.87
N GLU A 168 -0.25 3.29 14.75
CA GLU A 168 0.25 1.94 14.98
C GLU A 168 0.50 1.17 13.68
N ALA A 169 1.23 0.06 13.81
CA ALA A 169 1.40 -0.94 12.78
C ALA A 169 1.10 -2.33 13.36
N TYR A 170 0.73 -3.26 12.49
CA TYR A 170 0.62 -4.69 12.80
C TYR A 170 1.70 -5.47 12.08
N VAL A 171 2.25 -6.50 12.74
CA VAL A 171 3.30 -7.37 12.22
C VAL A 171 2.83 -8.82 12.24
N ASP A 172 2.64 -9.40 11.06
CA ASP A 172 2.56 -10.84 10.86
C ASP A 172 3.98 -11.40 10.75
N GLU A 173 4.53 -11.83 11.89
CA GLU A 173 5.89 -12.40 11.97
C GLU A 173 6.05 -13.65 11.09
N LYS A 174 4.98 -14.47 11.01
CA LYS A 174 5.00 -15.72 10.24
C LYS A 174 5.16 -15.44 8.76
N ASN A 175 4.40 -14.51 8.20
CA ASN A 175 4.45 -14.17 6.77
C ASN A 175 5.40 -13.02 6.43
N LYS A 176 6.00 -12.37 7.44
CA LYS A 176 6.77 -11.12 7.32
C LYS A 176 5.98 -10.01 6.61
N VAL A 177 4.70 -9.90 6.93
CA VAL A 177 3.83 -8.85 6.43
C VAL A 177 3.65 -7.81 7.52
N VAL A 178 3.93 -6.55 7.19
CA VAL A 178 3.74 -5.40 8.09
C VAL A 178 2.70 -4.49 7.47
N SER A 179 1.71 -4.07 8.24
CA SER A 179 0.65 -3.20 7.76
C SER A 179 0.37 -2.05 8.72
N THR A 180 -0.10 -0.92 8.20
CA THR A 180 -0.54 0.23 9.01
C THR A 180 -1.80 0.85 8.41
N PRO A 181 -2.76 1.35 9.23
CA PRO A 181 -4.01 1.90 8.72
C PRO A 181 -3.80 3.13 7.85
N SER A 182 -2.90 4.04 8.24
CA SER A 182 -2.61 5.29 7.50
C SER A 182 -3.92 6.01 7.10
N PHE A 183 -4.09 6.36 5.82
CA PHE A 183 -5.28 7.04 5.28
C PHE A 183 -6.55 6.19 5.18
N MET A 184 -6.59 5.00 5.78
CA MET A 184 -7.89 4.38 6.11
C MET A 184 -8.63 5.19 7.17
N TRP A 185 -7.89 5.95 7.98
CA TRP A 185 -8.39 6.97 8.88
C TRP A 185 -8.36 8.34 8.20
N GLU A 186 -9.50 9.02 8.15
CA GLU A 186 -9.61 10.39 7.65
C GLU A 186 -9.52 11.37 8.81
N THR A 187 -8.73 12.43 8.65
CA THR A 187 -8.52 13.49 9.65
C THR A 187 -8.29 14.81 8.94
N ASP A 188 -8.76 15.91 9.54
CA ASP A 188 -8.57 17.26 8.97
C ASP A 188 -7.15 17.79 9.20
N TYR A 189 -6.55 17.50 10.36
CA TYR A 189 -5.32 18.17 10.81
C TYR A 189 -4.28 17.24 11.44
N HIS A 190 -4.61 15.99 11.78
CA HIS A 190 -3.75 15.14 12.61
C HIS A 190 -2.90 14.16 11.79
N TYR A 191 -2.33 14.64 10.68
CA TYR A 191 -1.47 13.86 9.79
C TYR A 191 -0.20 13.31 10.47
N HIS A 192 0.20 13.86 11.63
CA HIS A 192 1.32 13.36 12.41
C HIS A 192 1.08 11.91 12.90
N TYR A 193 -0.15 11.54 13.27
CA TYR A 193 -0.44 10.15 13.62
C TYR A 193 -0.23 9.20 12.43
N ILE A 194 -0.67 9.62 11.23
CA ILE A 194 -0.45 8.85 10.00
C ILE A 194 1.04 8.71 9.71
N PHE A 195 1.81 9.79 9.88
CA PHE A 195 3.25 9.79 9.73
C PHE A 195 3.92 8.82 10.72
N ASP A 196 3.53 8.84 11.99
CA ASP A 196 4.06 7.95 13.02
C ASP A 196 3.75 6.47 12.73
N GLY A 197 2.53 6.16 12.28
CA GLY A 197 2.13 4.81 11.88
C GLY A 197 2.95 4.28 10.70
N ILE A 198 3.17 5.10 9.67
CA ILE A 198 4.06 4.77 8.55
C ILE A 198 5.51 4.59 9.04
N GLY A 199 5.97 5.42 9.96
CA GLY A 199 7.28 5.31 10.57
C GLY A 199 7.48 3.99 11.31
N ASN A 200 6.49 3.58 12.10
CA ASN A 200 6.48 2.31 12.82
C ASN A 200 6.45 1.12 11.84
N MET A 201 5.62 1.17 10.80
CA MET A 201 5.62 0.18 9.73
C MET A 201 7.02 0.03 9.10
N VAL A 202 7.67 1.13 8.72
CA VAL A 202 9.01 1.10 8.12
C VAL A 202 10.04 0.50 9.07
N LYS A 203 10.03 0.87 10.36
CA LYS A 203 10.95 0.29 11.36
C LYS A 203 10.79 -1.22 11.46
N HIS A 204 9.56 -1.73 11.48
CA HIS A 204 9.32 -3.17 11.51
C HIS A 204 9.76 -3.88 10.23
N VAL A 205 9.51 -3.28 9.05
CA VAL A 205 10.02 -3.81 7.77
C VAL A 205 11.55 -3.93 7.83
N MET A 206 12.25 -2.87 8.24
CA MET A 206 13.71 -2.87 8.35
C MET A 206 14.23 -3.94 9.31
N ARG A 207 13.60 -4.10 10.48
CA ARG A 207 13.94 -5.16 11.47
C ARG A 207 13.77 -6.57 10.88
N LEU A 208 12.79 -6.79 10.02
CA LEU A 208 12.55 -8.10 9.39
C LEU A 208 13.44 -8.35 8.16
N SER A 209 14.06 -7.30 7.62
CA SER A 209 14.97 -7.32 6.48
C SER A 209 16.41 -7.61 6.86
N THR A 210 16.82 -7.31 8.10
CA THR A 210 18.20 -7.54 8.55
C THR A 210 18.54 -9.03 8.56
N LYS A 211 19.48 -9.40 7.68
CA LYS A 211 20.48 -10.45 7.94
C LYS A 211 21.67 -9.82 8.63
#